data_AF-A0A955IS68-F1
#
_entry.id   AF-A0A955IS68-F1
#
_cell.length_a   1.000
_cell.length_b   1.000
_cell.length_c   1.000
_cell.angle_alpha   90.00
_cell.angle_beta   90.00
_cell.angle_gamma   90.00
#
_symmetry.space_group_name_H-M   'P 1'
#
loop_
_entity.id
_entity.type
_entity.pdbx_description
1 polymer ?
#
loop_
_entity_poly.entity_id
_entity_poly.type
_entity_poly.pdbx_seq_one_letter_code
_entity_poly.pdbx_strand_id
1 'polypeptide(L)'
;MNRTGTIAALTLVLASGFVANAQEERPGFERVTISMPDGTRVQRWVPSSSLGRGGTLNGILRSTGRRAGTASDLDHYEHGERDDTRSGRGRGEGGPGGDLGEDYGGHDDPRHDGPNVDRDVPVLRPGRGFHRPTPEPGPIGNLGQYGYHAKCAARWDVIPNQRFTEESQFGVVAFHANGIKRVAFSLEGGPWTPSEVMKVNPRTDVQEYSIRIRPEDFAYARLVEVRAIAYPNIGQPRLLDSMWIWVDPNEEMVSETAFIATTGSDLTGLGTREKPFKTIAKGLQAAGKGGEVVILDEGFHTLEGAGNLGMSDRWTTVRTDEGLERDNVVLGLPTFDLVRLKSDRL
;
A
#
# COMPACT_ATOMS: atom_id res chain seq x y z
N MET A 1 25.77 27.16 -42.28
CA MET A 1 24.42 27.71 -42.52
C MET A 1 23.47 27.12 -41.48
N ASN A 2 23.23 27.84 -40.39
CA ASN A 2 22.29 27.42 -39.34
C ASN A 2 20.86 27.68 -39.83
N ARG A 3 20.07 26.61 -40.01
CA ARG A 3 18.63 26.73 -40.26
C ARG A 3 17.93 26.85 -38.91
N THR A 4 17.62 28.07 -38.50
CA THR A 4 16.62 28.35 -37.46
C THR A 4 15.24 28.05 -38.04
N GLY A 5 14.73 26.84 -37.80
CA GLY A 5 13.35 26.48 -38.09
C GLY A 5 12.41 27.08 -37.05
N THR A 6 11.34 27.73 -37.50
CA THR A 6 10.28 28.27 -36.65
C THR A 6 9.56 27.12 -35.93
N ILE A 7 9.61 27.11 -34.60
CA ILE A 7 8.96 26.09 -33.75
C ILE A 7 7.47 26.47 -33.62
N ALA A 8 6.58 25.60 -34.10
CA ALA A 8 5.14 25.77 -33.91
C ALA A 8 4.76 25.28 -32.50
N ALA A 9 4.30 26.20 -31.63
CA ALA A 9 3.72 25.82 -30.34
C ALA A 9 2.28 25.34 -30.55
N LEU A 10 1.96 24.14 -30.06
CA LEU A 10 0.59 23.63 -30.03
C LEU A 10 0.00 23.88 -28.64
N THR A 11 -1.00 24.76 -28.57
CA THR A 11 -1.75 25.06 -27.34
C THR A 11 -3.13 24.41 -27.42
N LEU A 12 -3.45 23.56 -26.45
CA LEU A 12 -4.76 22.92 -26.33
C LEU A 12 -5.43 23.36 -25.02
N VAL A 13 -6.66 23.88 -25.11
CA VAL A 13 -7.51 24.25 -23.97
C VAL A 13 -8.44 23.08 -23.67
N LEU A 14 -8.33 22.49 -22.48
CA LEU A 14 -9.19 21.39 -22.04
C LEU A 14 -10.43 21.95 -21.31
N ALA A 15 -11.53 21.17 -21.28
CA ALA A 15 -12.87 21.55 -20.82
C ALA A 15 -13.02 21.91 -19.31
N SER A 16 -11.96 22.33 -18.65
CA SER A 16 -11.95 22.61 -17.21
C SER A 16 -10.87 23.64 -16.80
N GLY A 17 -10.46 24.52 -17.74
CA GLY A 17 -9.51 25.62 -17.46
C GLY A 17 -8.03 25.21 -17.46
N PHE A 18 -7.72 23.99 -17.91
CA PHE A 18 -6.35 23.52 -18.06
C PHE A 18 -5.78 23.92 -19.42
N VAL A 19 -4.51 24.35 -19.41
CA VAL A 19 -3.77 24.68 -20.63
C VAL A 19 -2.57 23.74 -20.73
N ALA A 20 -2.51 22.97 -21.82
CA ALA A 20 -1.36 22.15 -22.15
C ALA A 20 -0.59 22.77 -23.31
N ASN A 21 0.73 22.89 -23.15
CA ASN A 21 1.65 23.32 -24.18
C ASN A 21 2.76 22.28 -24.35
N ALA A 22 3.08 21.94 -25.59
CA ALA A 22 4.23 21.11 -25.93
C ALA A 22 5.24 21.93 -26.73
N GLN A 23 6.53 21.78 -26.39
CA GLN A 23 7.64 22.40 -27.11
C GLN A 23 8.76 21.38 -27.26
N GLU A 24 9.26 21.20 -28.47
CA GLU A 24 10.46 20.41 -28.72
C GLU A 24 11.68 21.22 -28.26
N GLU A 25 12.29 20.76 -27.18
CA GLU A 25 13.51 21.37 -26.62
C GLU A 25 14.72 20.42 -26.73
N ARG A 26 14.48 19.15 -27.08
CA ARG A 26 15.51 18.12 -27.28
C ARG A 26 15.14 17.28 -28.49
N PRO A 27 16.09 16.88 -29.35
CA PRO A 27 15.80 16.04 -30.51
C PRO A 27 15.08 14.76 -30.08
N GLY A 28 13.85 14.56 -30.58
CA GLY A 28 13.03 13.37 -30.31
C GLY A 28 12.30 13.36 -28.96
N PHE A 29 12.35 14.44 -28.18
CA PHE A 29 11.56 14.59 -26.96
C PHE A 29 10.90 15.97 -26.86
N GLU A 30 9.61 15.97 -26.52
CA GLU A 30 8.86 17.18 -26.26
C GLU A 30 8.65 17.37 -24.75
N ARG A 31 8.80 18.61 -24.30
CA ARG A 31 8.45 18.99 -22.93
C ARG A 31 6.98 19.40 -22.91
N VAL A 32 6.14 18.59 -22.31
CA VAL A 32 4.73 18.93 -22.07
C VAL A 32 4.63 19.67 -20.74
N THR A 33 4.08 20.87 -20.77
CA THR A 33 3.74 21.66 -19.57
C THR A 33 2.23 21.72 -19.45
N ILE A 34 1.70 21.23 -18.33
CA ILE A 34 0.29 21.36 -17.96
C ILE A 34 0.20 22.45 -16.90
N SER A 35 -0.55 23.51 -17.19
CA SER A 35 -0.85 24.58 -16.23
C SER A 35 -2.26 24.38 -15.67
N MET A 36 -2.37 24.39 -14.35
CA MET A 36 -3.62 24.27 -13.62
C MET A 36 -4.19 25.65 -13.27
N PRO A 37 -5.51 25.77 -12.98
CA PRO A 37 -6.16 27.06 -12.68
C PRO A 37 -5.59 27.80 -11.46
N ASP A 38 -4.98 27.08 -10.52
CA ASP A 38 -4.33 27.62 -9.32
C ASP A 38 -2.91 28.16 -9.58
N GLY A 39 -2.43 28.09 -10.82
CA GLY A 39 -1.08 28.49 -11.22
C GLY A 39 -0.02 27.38 -11.12
N THR A 40 -0.38 26.20 -10.61
CA THR A 40 0.52 25.04 -10.53
C THR A 40 0.89 24.57 -11.93
N ARG A 41 2.18 24.23 -12.12
CA ARG A 41 2.72 23.72 -13.39
C ARG A 41 3.35 22.34 -13.21
N VAL A 42 2.92 21.39 -14.02
CA VAL A 42 3.52 20.04 -14.10
C VAL A 42 4.23 19.91 -15.44
N GLN A 43 5.49 19.47 -15.42
CA GLN A 43 6.29 19.28 -16.62
C GLN A 43 6.70 17.81 -16.77
N ARG A 44 6.60 17.29 -18.00
CA ARG A 44 7.06 15.95 -18.33
C ARG A 44 7.69 15.91 -19.71
N TRP A 45 8.79 15.20 -19.83
CA TRP A 45 9.38 14.86 -21.12
C TRP A 45 8.67 13.63 -21.69
N VAL A 46 8.20 13.73 -22.92
CA VAL A 46 7.61 12.62 -23.67
C VAL A 46 8.35 12.45 -24.99
N PRO A 47 8.59 11.21 -25.46
CA PRO A 47 9.12 10.99 -26.80
C PRO A 47 8.22 11.65 -27.85
N SER A 48 8.80 12.32 -28.86
CA SER A 48 8.01 12.97 -29.92
C SER A 48 7.16 11.95 -30.70
N SER A 49 7.59 10.68 -30.77
CA SER A 49 6.84 9.59 -31.40
C SER A 49 5.54 9.23 -30.67
N SER A 50 5.41 9.54 -29.38
CA SER A 50 4.18 9.31 -28.61
C SER A 50 3.05 10.30 -28.92
N LEU A 51 3.37 11.40 -29.62
CA LEU A 51 2.40 12.39 -30.08
C LEU A 51 2.11 12.09 -31.55
N GLY A 52 1.30 11.05 -31.81
CA GLY A 52 1.03 10.57 -33.17
C GLY A 52 0.58 11.66 -34.15
N ARG A 53 0.76 11.45 -35.47
CA ARG A 53 0.30 12.37 -36.53
C ARG A 53 -1.22 12.55 -36.43
N GLY A 54 -1.65 13.61 -35.74
CA GLY A 54 -3.05 13.88 -35.37
C GLY A 54 -3.25 14.40 -33.94
N GLY A 55 -2.23 14.33 -33.09
CA GLY A 55 -2.02 15.22 -31.94
C GLY A 55 -3.15 15.34 -30.93
N THR A 56 -3.75 14.24 -30.46
CA THR A 56 -4.63 14.31 -29.27
C THR A 56 -3.96 13.71 -28.04
N LEU A 57 -3.69 14.57 -27.04
CA LEU A 57 -3.13 14.28 -25.71
C LEU A 57 -3.94 13.27 -24.87
N ASN A 58 -5.11 12.81 -25.35
CA ASN A 58 -5.96 11.82 -24.70
C ASN A 58 -5.25 10.49 -24.41
N GLY A 59 -4.19 10.13 -25.16
CA GLY A 59 -3.39 8.94 -24.88
C GLY A 59 -2.53 9.04 -23.61
N ILE A 60 -1.99 10.23 -23.32
CA ILE A 60 -1.09 10.46 -22.17
C ILE A 60 -1.88 10.45 -20.87
N LEU A 61 -3.07 11.05 -20.82
CA LEU A 61 -3.96 11.06 -19.66
C LEU A 61 -4.54 9.67 -19.32
N ARG A 62 -4.70 8.78 -20.32
CA ARG A 62 -5.11 7.38 -20.07
C ARG A 62 -3.98 6.52 -19.49
N SER A 63 -2.72 6.85 -19.79
CA SER A 63 -1.56 6.10 -19.27
C SER A 63 -1.27 6.36 -17.79
N THR A 64 -1.70 7.50 -17.24
CA THR A 64 -1.55 7.83 -15.81
C THR A 64 -2.55 7.12 -14.90
N GLY A 65 -3.54 6.41 -15.46
CA GLY A 65 -4.60 5.69 -14.73
C GLY A 65 -4.56 4.16 -14.83
N ARG A 66 -3.62 3.56 -15.57
CA ARG A 66 -3.45 2.09 -15.62
C ARG A 66 -2.23 1.67 -14.81
N ARG A 67 -2.47 0.92 -13.72
CA ARG A 67 -1.45 0.10 -13.05
C ARG A 67 -0.72 -0.73 -14.10
N ALA A 68 0.61 -0.64 -14.12
CA ALA A 68 1.47 -1.54 -14.88
C ALA A 68 1.31 -2.97 -14.33
N GLY A 69 0.54 -3.79 -15.04
CA GLY A 69 0.60 -5.24 -14.93
C GLY A 69 1.80 -5.76 -15.72
N THR A 70 2.60 -6.57 -15.04
CA THR A 70 3.55 -7.59 -15.51
C THR A 70 3.77 -7.72 -17.03
N ALA A 71 4.97 -7.36 -17.48
CA ALA A 71 5.54 -7.89 -18.71
C ALA A 71 6.39 -9.12 -18.36
N SER A 72 5.83 -10.29 -18.65
CA SER A 72 6.57 -11.53 -18.88
C SER A 72 6.95 -11.56 -20.37
N ASP A 73 8.23 -11.38 -20.68
CA ASP A 73 8.85 -11.84 -21.92
C ASP A 73 10.04 -12.70 -21.46
N LEU A 74 9.97 -14.03 -21.61
CA LEU A 74 10.29 -14.78 -22.84
C LEU A 74 11.76 -14.68 -23.21
N ASP A 75 12.60 -15.40 -22.46
CA ASP A 75 13.86 -15.94 -22.99
C ASP A 75 13.62 -17.37 -23.48
N HIS A 76 13.88 -17.56 -24.77
CA HIS A 76 14.02 -18.84 -25.44
C HIS A 76 15.09 -19.69 -24.73
N TYR A 77 14.67 -20.85 -24.21
CA TYR A 77 15.57 -21.99 -23.96
C TYR A 77 15.21 -23.08 -24.96
N GLU A 78 16.13 -23.32 -25.90
CA GLU A 78 16.13 -24.48 -26.79
C GLU A 78 16.26 -25.76 -25.93
N HIS A 79 15.21 -26.59 -25.92
CA HIS A 79 15.28 -27.95 -25.44
C HIS A 79 15.45 -28.89 -26.64
N GLY A 80 16.63 -29.51 -26.70
CA GLY A 80 16.97 -30.54 -27.66
C GLY A 80 16.08 -31.77 -27.55
N GLU A 81 15.80 -32.32 -28.74
CA GLU A 81 15.17 -33.60 -28.97
C GLU A 81 15.85 -34.72 -28.18
N ARG A 82 15.07 -35.49 -27.42
CA ARG A 82 15.46 -36.82 -26.95
C ARG A 82 14.30 -37.78 -27.14
N ASP A 83 14.51 -38.64 -28.13
CA ASP A 83 14.07 -40.02 -28.31
C ASP A 83 12.97 -40.56 -27.38
N ASP A 84 11.81 -40.75 -27.99
CA ASP A 84 10.76 -41.66 -27.57
C ASP A 84 11.20 -43.13 -27.79
N THR A 85 11.49 -43.85 -26.70
CA THR A 85 11.09 -45.25 -26.60
C THR A 85 10.75 -45.57 -25.14
N ARG A 86 9.53 -46.10 -24.91
CA ARG A 86 9.29 -47.43 -24.31
C ARG A 86 7.90 -47.52 -23.65
N SER A 87 7.03 -48.18 -24.38
CA SER A 87 5.97 -49.11 -23.94
C SER A 87 5.83 -49.43 -22.45
N GLY A 88 4.60 -49.39 -21.93
CA GLY A 88 4.27 -50.08 -20.68
C GLY A 88 2.81 -49.94 -20.23
N ARG A 89 1.94 -50.81 -20.74
CA ARG A 89 0.54 -50.99 -20.29
C ARG A 89 0.50 -51.51 -18.84
N GLY A 90 -0.49 -51.07 -18.07
CA GLY A 90 -0.87 -51.70 -16.80
C GLY A 90 -2.21 -51.19 -16.29
N ARG A 91 -3.30 -51.84 -16.69
CA ARG A 91 -4.65 -51.73 -16.11
C ARG A 91 -4.77 -52.63 -14.87
N GLY A 92 -5.44 -52.14 -13.84
CA GLY A 92 -6.20 -52.88 -12.81
C GLY A 92 -7.11 -51.86 -12.13
N GLU A 93 -8.45 -51.91 -12.17
CA GLU A 93 -9.35 -52.90 -11.54
C GLU A 93 -8.86 -53.23 -10.12
N GLY A 94 -9.56 -53.00 -9.01
CA GLY A 94 -10.95 -52.71 -8.70
C GLY A 94 -11.15 -53.27 -7.27
N GLY A 95 -11.88 -52.58 -6.39
CA GLY A 95 -12.14 -53.11 -5.05
C GLY A 95 -12.99 -52.17 -4.18
N PRO A 96 -14.20 -52.58 -3.77
CA PRO A 96 -15.04 -51.87 -2.81
C PRO A 96 -14.99 -52.55 -1.42
N GLY A 97 -15.09 -51.77 -0.33
CA GLY A 97 -15.59 -52.29 0.96
C GLY A 97 -14.89 -51.76 2.23
N GLY A 98 -15.73 -51.46 3.23
CA GLY A 98 -15.40 -51.08 4.61
C GLY A 98 -15.60 -49.57 4.82
N ASP A 99 -16.71 -49.06 5.38
CA ASP A 99 -17.42 -49.40 6.62
C ASP A 99 -16.50 -49.59 7.83
N LEU A 100 -16.12 -48.45 8.43
CA LEU A 100 -15.75 -48.33 9.84
C LEU A 100 -16.31 -47.00 10.35
N GLY A 101 -17.35 -47.10 11.16
CA GLY A 101 -17.75 -46.02 12.05
C GLY A 101 -16.70 -45.82 13.12
N GLU A 102 -16.20 -44.59 13.23
CA GLU A 102 -15.37 -44.15 14.35
C GLU A 102 -16.00 -42.88 14.93
N ASP A 103 -16.75 -43.13 16.00
CA ASP A 103 -16.75 -42.38 17.26
C ASP A 103 -15.91 -41.08 17.25
N TYR A 104 -16.56 -39.95 16.98
CA TYR A 104 -16.01 -38.61 17.21
C TYR A 104 -16.00 -38.33 18.72
N GLY A 105 -15.12 -39.05 19.43
CA GLY A 105 -14.73 -38.73 20.79
C GLY A 105 -14.11 -37.34 20.83
N GLY A 106 -14.62 -36.50 21.73
CA GLY A 106 -14.17 -35.12 21.95
C GLY A 106 -12.65 -35.04 22.08
N HIS A 107 -12.03 -34.49 21.04
CA HIS A 107 -10.66 -34.02 21.13
C HIS A 107 -10.70 -32.68 21.87
N ASP A 108 -10.63 -32.76 23.20
CA ASP A 108 -10.10 -31.69 24.02
C ASP A 108 -8.68 -31.42 23.51
N ASP A 109 -8.55 -30.50 22.55
CA ASP A 109 -7.28 -30.10 21.97
C ASP A 109 -6.50 -29.33 23.05
N PRO A 110 -5.43 -29.87 23.64
CA PRO A 110 -4.67 -29.21 24.69
C PRO A 110 -3.68 -28.19 24.09
N ARG A 111 -4.07 -27.53 23.00
CA ARG A 111 -3.41 -26.33 22.47
C ARG A 111 -4.07 -25.18 23.24
N HIS A 112 -3.37 -24.39 24.04
CA HIS A 112 -2.36 -23.52 23.47
C HIS A 112 -1.52 -22.82 24.55
N ASP A 113 -1.09 -23.51 25.61
CA ASP A 113 -0.11 -22.95 26.56
C ASP A 113 1.32 -23.03 25.98
N GLY A 114 1.45 -22.74 24.68
CA GLY A 114 2.74 -22.62 24.01
C GLY A 114 3.57 -21.52 24.68
N PRO A 115 4.91 -21.66 24.73
CA PRO A 115 5.78 -20.63 25.27
C PRO A 115 5.40 -19.30 24.64
N ASN A 116 5.07 -18.32 25.47
CA ASN A 116 4.55 -17.00 25.09
C ASN A 116 5.45 -16.37 24.01
N VAL A 117 5.09 -16.63 22.74
CA VAL A 117 5.92 -16.38 21.53
C VAL A 117 6.19 -14.88 21.34
N ASP A 118 5.43 -14.07 22.05
CA ASP A 118 5.40 -12.63 21.99
C ASP A 118 6.52 -11.96 22.80
N ARG A 119 7.04 -12.63 23.84
CA ARG A 119 8.09 -12.04 24.71
C ARG A 119 9.39 -11.73 24.00
N ASP A 120 9.63 -12.36 22.86
CA ASP A 120 10.88 -12.27 22.12
C ASP A 120 10.86 -11.16 21.05
N VAL A 121 9.79 -10.35 20.92
CA VAL A 121 9.78 -9.22 19.97
C VAL A 121 10.55 -8.04 20.60
N PRO A 122 11.65 -7.57 19.98
CA PRO A 122 12.49 -6.54 20.57
C PRO A 122 11.78 -5.18 20.62
N VAL A 123 11.97 -4.46 21.73
CA VAL A 123 11.40 -3.13 21.95
C VAL A 123 12.41 -2.05 21.54
N LEU A 124 11.98 -1.07 20.75
CA LEU A 124 12.83 0.05 20.36
C LEU A 124 12.96 1.07 21.48
N ARG A 125 14.16 1.64 21.61
CA ARG A 125 14.42 2.77 22.52
C ARG A 125 14.50 4.05 21.70
N PRO A 126 13.70 5.09 22.01
CA PRO A 126 13.74 6.33 21.26
C PRO A 126 15.07 7.06 21.46
N GLY A 127 15.55 7.72 20.40
CA GLY A 127 16.68 8.65 20.45
C GLY A 127 16.24 10.12 20.52
N ARG A 128 17.01 11.01 19.89
CA ARG A 128 16.78 12.47 19.87
C ARG A 128 16.39 13.01 18.48
N GLY A 129 15.97 12.13 17.60
CA GLY A 129 15.73 12.37 16.18
C GLY A 129 16.93 12.03 15.30
N PHE A 130 16.68 11.88 14.00
CA PHE A 130 17.73 11.66 13.01
C PHE A 130 18.27 13.01 12.49
N HIS A 131 19.49 13.36 12.86
CA HIS A 131 20.10 14.63 12.43
C HIS A 131 20.72 14.60 11.03
N ARG A 132 20.84 13.41 10.42
CA ARG A 132 21.45 13.19 9.11
C ARG A 132 20.72 12.08 8.34
N PRO A 133 20.82 12.05 7.01
CA PRO A 133 20.43 10.87 6.23
C PRO A 133 21.14 9.62 6.75
N THR A 134 20.40 8.50 6.85
CA THR A 134 21.02 7.21 7.16
C THR A 134 21.81 6.76 5.95
N PRO A 135 23.11 6.46 6.07
CA PRO A 135 23.87 5.92 4.96
C PRO A 135 23.34 4.53 4.58
N GLU A 136 23.16 4.29 3.28
CA GLU A 136 22.88 2.94 2.77
C GLU A 136 24.12 2.06 3.04
N PRO A 137 23.98 0.90 3.69
CA PRO A 137 25.13 0.02 3.94
C PRO A 137 25.70 -0.58 2.65
N GLY A 138 26.99 -0.88 2.68
CA GLY A 138 27.66 -1.60 1.59
C GLY A 138 27.20 -3.07 1.47
N PRO A 139 27.56 -3.73 0.35
CA PRO A 139 27.27 -5.15 0.15
C PRO A 139 27.89 -6.05 1.23
N ILE A 140 27.25 -7.19 1.49
CA ILE A 140 27.70 -8.25 2.40
C ILE A 140 28.10 -9.48 1.60
N GLY A 141 29.26 -10.06 1.95
CA GLY A 141 29.82 -11.25 1.31
C GLY A 141 31.05 -10.92 0.46
N ASN A 142 31.50 -11.88 -0.35
CA ASN A 142 32.64 -11.75 -1.24
C ASN A 142 32.20 -11.54 -2.69
N LEU A 143 32.98 -10.73 -3.42
CA LEU A 143 32.81 -10.53 -4.85
C LEU A 143 32.91 -11.90 -5.57
N GLY A 144 31.84 -12.29 -6.28
CA GLY A 144 31.73 -13.58 -6.97
C GLY A 144 30.75 -14.57 -6.32
N GLN A 145 30.29 -14.33 -5.09
CA GLN A 145 29.23 -15.16 -4.52
C GLN A 145 27.89 -14.89 -5.21
N TYR A 146 27.09 -15.95 -5.39
CA TYR A 146 25.74 -15.83 -5.96
C TYR A 146 24.92 -14.82 -5.14
N GLY A 147 24.25 -13.89 -5.83
CA GLY A 147 23.44 -12.85 -5.20
C GLY A 147 24.22 -11.70 -4.52
N TYR A 148 25.56 -11.65 -4.59
CA TYR A 148 26.35 -10.55 -3.99
C TYR A 148 25.92 -9.15 -4.46
N HIS A 149 25.54 -9.01 -5.73
CA HIS A 149 25.04 -7.75 -6.30
C HIS A 149 23.52 -7.56 -6.20
N ALA A 150 22.78 -8.58 -5.73
CA ALA A 150 21.33 -8.49 -5.63
C ALA A 150 20.93 -7.68 -4.39
N LYS A 151 19.98 -6.75 -4.53
CA LYS A 151 19.44 -5.96 -3.43
C LYS A 151 18.28 -6.70 -2.77
N CYS A 152 18.21 -6.68 -1.43
CA CYS A 152 17.02 -7.15 -0.71
C CYS A 152 15.74 -6.56 -1.31
N ALA A 153 14.66 -7.31 -1.30
CA ALA A 153 13.31 -6.79 -1.45
C ALA A 153 12.70 -6.66 -0.05
N ALA A 154 12.34 -5.44 0.38
CA ALA A 154 11.76 -5.24 1.70
C ALA A 154 10.77 -4.07 1.70
N ARG A 155 9.70 -4.19 2.49
CA ARG A 155 8.68 -3.16 2.69
C ARG A 155 8.14 -3.23 4.12
N TRP A 156 7.69 -2.08 4.61
CA TRP A 156 6.89 -2.00 5.82
C TRP A 156 5.54 -2.69 5.62
N ASP A 157 5.11 -3.47 6.62
CA ASP A 157 3.74 -4.00 6.72
C ASP A 157 2.93 -3.20 7.76
N VAL A 158 3.13 -1.89 7.75
CA VAL A 158 2.42 -0.95 8.62
C VAL A 158 2.00 0.26 7.81
N ILE A 159 0.88 0.85 8.21
CA ILE A 159 0.31 2.02 7.58
C ILE A 159 1.00 3.27 8.15
N PRO A 160 1.60 4.13 7.31
CA PRO A 160 2.17 5.39 7.78
C PRO A 160 1.13 6.33 8.39
N ASN A 161 1.58 7.19 9.30
CA ASN A 161 0.79 8.19 10.01
C ASN A 161 -0.34 7.62 10.85
N GLN A 162 -0.28 6.34 11.20
CA GLN A 162 -1.19 5.72 12.15
C GLN A 162 -0.89 6.24 13.56
N ARG A 163 -1.95 6.50 14.34
CA ARG A 163 -1.91 6.83 15.77
C ARG A 163 -1.97 5.56 16.59
N PHE A 164 -1.22 5.52 17.69
CA PHE A 164 -1.31 4.47 18.68
C PHE A 164 -1.11 5.04 20.09
N THR A 165 -1.90 4.51 21.01
CA THR A 165 -1.97 4.90 22.44
C THR A 165 -1.44 3.80 23.35
N GLU A 166 -1.27 2.59 22.82
CA GLU A 166 -0.76 1.41 23.52
C GLU A 166 0.48 0.83 22.83
N GLU A 167 1.20 -0.03 23.54
CA GLU A 167 2.31 -0.79 22.95
C GLU A 167 1.86 -1.51 21.68
N SER A 168 2.57 -1.28 20.58
CA SER A 168 2.18 -1.78 19.27
C SER A 168 3.33 -2.46 18.57
N GLN A 169 3.02 -3.54 17.83
CA GLN A 169 3.96 -4.28 17.00
C GLN A 169 3.99 -3.71 15.58
N PHE A 170 5.19 -3.46 15.08
CA PHE A 170 5.46 -3.00 13.72
C PHE A 170 6.41 -3.98 13.06
N GLY A 171 6.29 -4.19 11.75
CA GLY A 171 7.25 -5.04 11.07
C GLY A 171 7.51 -4.73 9.61
N VAL A 172 8.49 -5.46 9.12
CA VAL A 172 9.02 -5.39 7.76
C VAL A 172 9.00 -6.79 7.20
N VAL A 173 8.34 -6.96 6.06
CA VAL A 173 8.45 -8.14 5.23
C VAL A 173 9.68 -7.98 4.34
N ALA A 174 10.60 -8.94 4.38
CA ALA A 174 11.87 -8.87 3.65
C ALA A 174 12.25 -10.22 3.02
N PHE A 175 12.81 -10.17 1.81
CA PHE A 175 13.25 -11.33 1.03
C PHE A 175 14.58 -11.06 0.31
N HIS A 176 15.36 -12.12 0.15
CA HIS A 176 16.56 -12.15 -0.68
C HIS A 176 16.84 -13.60 -1.11
N ALA A 177 17.47 -13.81 -2.26
CA ALA A 177 17.76 -15.16 -2.78
C ALA A 177 18.66 -15.99 -1.84
N ASN A 178 19.51 -15.34 -1.05
CA ASN A 178 20.35 -15.97 -0.03
C ASN A 178 19.74 -15.91 1.38
N GLY A 179 18.45 -15.58 1.50
CA GLY A 179 17.78 -15.32 2.78
C GLY A 179 18.15 -13.97 3.40
N ILE A 180 17.36 -13.59 4.40
CA ILE A 180 17.55 -12.38 5.19
C ILE A 180 18.20 -12.76 6.52
N LYS A 181 19.32 -12.11 6.84
CA LYS A 181 20.04 -12.30 8.10
C LYS A 181 19.28 -11.64 9.26
N ARG A 182 18.79 -10.42 9.03
CA ARG A 182 18.04 -9.61 9.99
C ARG A 182 17.45 -8.36 9.34
N VAL A 183 16.50 -7.74 10.03
CA VAL A 183 16.13 -6.34 9.81
C VAL A 183 16.53 -5.54 11.05
N ALA A 184 17.28 -4.46 10.88
CA ALA A 184 17.62 -3.55 11.97
C ALA A 184 16.71 -2.33 11.94
N PHE A 185 16.25 -1.89 13.10
CA PHE A 185 15.33 -0.78 13.26
C PHE A 185 15.91 0.29 14.17
N SER A 186 15.56 1.56 13.95
CA SER A 186 15.91 2.66 14.83
C SER A 186 14.73 3.63 14.94
N LEU A 187 14.43 4.04 16.17
CA LEU A 187 13.34 4.97 16.51
C LEU A 187 13.96 6.30 16.93
N GLU A 188 13.63 7.38 16.21
CA GLU A 188 14.13 8.73 16.50
C GLU A 188 15.67 8.78 16.63
N GLY A 189 16.41 8.08 15.77
CA GLY A 189 17.88 8.04 15.85
C GLY A 189 18.43 7.32 17.08
N GLY A 190 17.59 6.54 17.79
CA GLY A 190 18.00 5.66 18.88
C GLY A 190 18.91 4.51 18.40
N PRO A 191 19.38 3.65 19.32
CA PRO A 191 20.19 2.50 18.96
C PRO A 191 19.52 1.63 17.89
N TRP A 192 20.32 1.11 16.95
CA TRP A 192 19.83 0.14 15.97
C TRP A 192 19.58 -1.21 16.65
N THR A 193 18.32 -1.63 16.70
CA THR A 193 17.90 -2.89 17.31
C THR A 193 17.61 -3.93 16.22
N PRO A 194 18.28 -5.09 16.24
CA PRO A 194 18.04 -6.14 15.24
C PRO A 194 16.82 -7.00 15.60
N SER A 195 16.06 -7.38 14.57
CA SER A 195 15.10 -8.48 14.57
C SER A 195 15.65 -9.54 13.61
N GLU A 196 16.03 -10.72 14.13
CA GLU A 196 16.76 -11.74 13.38
C GLU A 196 15.86 -12.87 12.87
N VAL A 197 14.65 -13.00 13.43
CA VAL A 197 13.71 -14.07 13.13
C VAL A 197 12.36 -13.46 12.75
N MET A 198 11.78 -13.93 11.65
CA MET A 198 10.41 -13.57 11.29
C MET A 198 9.43 -14.19 12.27
N LYS A 199 8.41 -13.43 12.64
CA LYS A 199 7.33 -13.87 13.52
C LYS A 199 6.00 -13.51 12.92
N VAL A 200 4.99 -14.30 13.24
CA VAL A 200 3.61 -13.96 12.91
C VAL A 200 3.20 -12.76 13.75
N ASN A 201 2.76 -11.69 13.10
CA ASN A 201 2.13 -10.56 13.77
C ASN A 201 0.69 -10.95 14.14
N PRO A 202 0.32 -10.97 15.42
CA PRO A 202 -1.01 -11.43 15.83
C PRO A 202 -2.15 -10.56 15.29
N ARG A 203 -1.87 -9.31 14.89
CA ARG A 203 -2.86 -8.39 14.32
C ARG A 203 -3.11 -8.62 12.84
N THR A 204 -2.08 -9.00 12.09
CA THR A 204 -2.16 -9.09 10.61
C THR A 204 -2.08 -10.52 10.08
N ASP A 205 -1.70 -11.48 10.92
CA ASP A 205 -1.40 -12.88 10.55
C ASP A 205 -0.30 -13.00 9.47
N VAL A 206 0.56 -11.98 9.37
CA VAL A 206 1.68 -11.95 8.44
C VAL A 206 2.97 -12.34 9.16
N GLN A 207 3.79 -13.19 8.54
CA GLN A 207 5.16 -13.42 9.00
C GLN A 207 6.06 -12.25 8.59
N GLU A 208 6.68 -11.60 9.57
CA GLU A 208 7.49 -10.41 9.36
C GLU A 208 8.60 -10.28 10.42
N TYR A 209 9.62 -9.47 10.10
CA TYR A 209 10.59 -9.04 11.11
C TYR A 209 9.96 -7.92 11.93
N SER A 210 9.66 -8.20 13.19
CA SER A 210 8.90 -7.28 14.02
C SER A 210 9.70 -6.65 15.14
N ILE A 211 9.24 -5.48 15.56
CA ILE A 211 9.66 -4.71 16.73
C ILE A 211 8.42 -4.22 17.49
N ARG A 212 8.61 -3.80 18.73
CA ARG A 212 7.59 -3.11 19.53
C ARG A 212 7.99 -1.67 19.80
N ILE A 213 7.00 -0.79 19.84
CA ILE A 213 7.14 0.60 20.26
C ILE A 213 6.15 0.84 21.38
N ARG A 214 6.62 1.49 22.43
CA ARG A 214 5.87 1.83 23.64
C ARG A 214 5.58 3.32 23.67
N PRO A 215 4.32 3.77 23.58
CA PRO A 215 3.96 5.18 23.72
C PRO A 215 4.47 5.79 25.02
N GLU A 216 4.50 5.04 26.12
CA GLU A 216 4.96 5.51 27.43
C GLU A 216 6.45 5.88 27.48
N ASP A 217 7.25 5.50 26.46
CA ASP A 217 8.62 5.98 26.30
C ASP A 217 8.66 7.46 25.81
N PHE A 218 7.51 8.10 25.58
CA PHE A 218 7.35 9.48 25.16
C PHE A 218 6.56 10.32 26.18
N ALA A 219 6.87 11.62 26.25
CA ALA A 219 6.26 12.50 27.24
C ALA A 219 4.90 13.11 26.82
N TYR A 220 4.62 13.19 25.52
CA TYR A 220 3.44 13.84 24.95
C TYR A 220 3.19 13.32 23.53
N ALA A 221 2.01 13.64 22.98
CA ALA A 221 1.65 13.23 21.63
C ALA A 221 2.54 13.86 20.55
N ARG A 222 3.12 13.06 19.66
CA ARG A 222 3.96 13.58 18.57
C ARG A 222 4.13 12.61 17.42
N LEU A 223 4.49 13.15 16.27
CA LEU A 223 4.98 12.38 15.14
C LEU A 223 6.41 11.91 15.43
N VAL A 224 6.69 10.63 15.17
CA VAL A 224 8.02 10.03 15.34
C VAL A 224 8.45 9.28 14.09
N GLU A 225 9.76 9.27 13.84
CA GLU A 225 10.40 8.62 12.71
C GLU A 225 10.95 7.24 13.10
N VAL A 226 10.59 6.22 12.33
CA VAL A 226 11.18 4.88 12.38
C VAL A 226 11.93 4.63 11.08
N ARG A 227 13.17 4.15 11.18
CA ARG A 227 13.97 3.69 10.03
C ARG A 227 14.26 2.21 10.16
N ALA A 228 14.34 1.52 9.02
CA ALA A 228 14.68 0.11 8.96
C ALA A 228 15.69 -0.18 7.84
N ILE A 229 16.53 -1.19 8.07
CA ILE A 229 17.46 -1.72 7.09
C ILE A 229 17.35 -3.25 7.08
N ALA A 230 17.04 -3.82 5.92
CA ALA A 230 17.05 -5.26 5.70
C ALA A 230 18.43 -5.74 5.23
N TYR A 231 19.04 -6.67 5.97
CA TYR A 231 20.36 -7.22 5.68
C TYR A 231 20.24 -8.67 5.17
N PRO A 232 20.72 -8.98 3.95
CA PRO A 232 20.77 -10.36 3.48
C PRO A 232 21.94 -11.10 4.13
N ASN A 233 21.97 -12.44 4.01
CA ASN A 233 23.17 -13.20 4.38
C ASN A 233 24.35 -12.88 3.45
N ILE A 234 24.09 -12.74 2.15
CA ILE A 234 25.01 -12.31 1.09
C ILE A 234 24.19 -11.46 0.13
N GLY A 235 24.66 -10.27 -0.24
CA GLY A 235 23.96 -9.36 -1.16
C GLY A 235 24.05 -7.90 -0.73
N GLN A 236 23.24 -7.05 -1.34
CA GLN A 236 23.13 -5.63 -1.00
C GLN A 236 22.00 -5.42 0.00
N PRO A 237 22.28 -4.86 1.19
CA PRO A 237 21.25 -4.40 2.10
C PRO A 237 20.27 -3.41 1.45
N ARG A 238 19.09 -3.27 2.05
CA ARG A 238 18.12 -2.23 1.68
C ARG A 238 17.79 -1.38 2.90
N LEU A 239 18.15 -0.11 2.85
CA LEU A 239 17.53 0.96 3.62
C LEU A 239 16.12 1.19 3.08
N LEU A 240 15.12 1.12 3.96
CA LEU A 240 13.73 1.44 3.61
C LEU A 240 13.50 2.94 3.74
N ASP A 241 12.47 3.43 3.04
CA ASP A 241 11.96 4.78 3.28
C ASP A 241 11.52 4.93 4.75
N SER A 242 11.70 6.12 5.30
CA SER A 242 11.30 6.41 6.67
C SER A 242 9.80 6.21 6.87
N MET A 243 9.45 5.57 7.97
CA MET A 243 8.08 5.41 8.43
C MET A 243 7.80 6.48 9.49
N TRP A 244 6.74 7.25 9.30
CA TRP A 244 6.28 8.23 10.27
C TRP A 244 5.03 7.71 10.95
N ILE A 245 4.97 7.80 12.28
CA ILE A 245 3.84 7.31 13.09
C ILE A 245 3.55 8.30 14.21
N TRP A 246 2.29 8.35 14.68
CA TRP A 246 1.88 9.20 15.79
C TRP A 246 1.87 8.40 17.08
N VAL A 247 2.73 8.77 18.03
CA VAL A 247 2.66 8.30 19.42
C VAL A 247 1.75 9.22 20.20
N ASP A 248 0.86 8.68 21.02
CA ASP A 248 -0.03 9.46 21.87
C ASP A 248 -0.21 8.82 23.26
N PRO A 249 0.79 8.93 24.14
CA PRO A 249 0.80 8.24 25.43
C PRO A 249 -0.30 8.67 26.40
N ASN A 250 -0.86 9.87 26.21
CA ASN A 250 -1.81 10.48 27.15
C ASN A 250 -3.19 10.69 26.50
N GLU A 251 -3.41 10.14 25.30
CA GLU A 251 -4.62 10.36 24.50
C GLU A 251 -4.95 11.85 24.27
N GLU A 252 -3.92 12.70 24.15
CA GLU A 252 -4.06 14.14 24.00
C GLU A 252 -4.60 14.52 22.61
N MET A 253 -4.43 13.65 21.61
CA MET A 253 -4.96 13.91 20.28
C MET A 253 -6.46 13.63 20.26
N VAL A 254 -7.26 14.69 20.27
CA VAL A 254 -8.70 14.54 20.03
C VAL A 254 -8.94 14.02 18.62
N SER A 255 -9.69 12.94 18.52
CA SER A 255 -10.17 12.32 17.28
C SER A 255 -11.69 12.27 17.33
N GLU A 256 -12.34 12.84 16.32
CA GLU A 256 -13.80 12.78 16.23
C GLU A 256 -14.23 11.43 15.67
N THR A 257 -15.36 10.93 16.16
CA THR A 257 -16.02 9.75 15.61
C THR A 257 -17.28 10.18 14.86
N ALA A 258 -17.40 9.76 13.62
CA ALA A 258 -18.59 9.95 12.82
C ALA A 258 -19.27 8.62 12.52
N PHE A 259 -20.58 8.57 12.69
CA PHE A 259 -21.38 7.38 12.39
C PHE A 259 -22.07 7.52 11.03
N ILE A 260 -22.08 6.44 10.26
CA ILE A 260 -22.75 6.36 8.97
C ILE A 260 -23.67 5.13 8.89
N ALA A 261 -24.76 5.26 8.14
CA ALA A 261 -25.72 4.20 7.91
C ALA A 261 -26.38 4.35 6.52
N THR A 262 -26.81 3.25 5.90
CA THR A 262 -27.56 3.26 4.64
C THR A 262 -28.86 4.06 4.75
N THR A 263 -29.45 4.09 5.95
CA THR A 263 -30.66 4.85 6.30
C THR A 263 -30.38 6.28 6.77
N GLY A 264 -29.11 6.68 6.85
CA GLY A 264 -28.67 7.99 7.29
C GLY A 264 -28.96 9.13 6.29
N SER A 265 -28.51 10.33 6.64
CA SER A 265 -28.70 11.53 5.81
C SER A 265 -27.49 12.44 5.87
N ASP A 266 -26.94 12.84 4.72
CA ASP A 266 -25.83 13.81 4.69
C ASP A 266 -26.29 15.26 4.89
N LEU A 267 -27.60 15.51 4.72
CA LEU A 267 -28.20 16.84 4.88
C LEU A 267 -28.66 17.11 6.31
N THR A 268 -29.23 16.10 6.97
CA THR A 268 -29.84 16.22 8.30
C THR A 268 -29.21 15.35 9.36
N GLY A 269 -28.31 14.43 8.97
CA GLY A 269 -27.50 13.66 9.90
C GLY A 269 -26.53 14.58 10.64
N LEU A 270 -26.21 14.21 11.86
CA LEU A 270 -25.24 14.89 12.72
C LEU A 270 -23.95 14.07 12.88
N GLY A 271 -23.90 12.88 12.27
CA GLY A 271 -22.78 11.95 12.44
C GLY A 271 -22.77 11.29 13.81
N THR A 272 -23.89 11.32 14.55
CA THR A 272 -24.08 10.53 15.77
C THR A 272 -24.77 9.21 15.44
N ARG A 273 -24.75 8.26 16.38
CA ARG A 273 -25.40 6.96 16.19
C ARG A 273 -26.90 7.06 15.90
N GLU A 274 -27.60 8.01 16.52
CA GLU A 274 -29.05 8.23 16.36
C GLU A 274 -29.39 9.04 15.09
N LYS A 275 -28.43 9.82 14.58
CA LYS A 275 -28.58 10.64 13.38
C LYS A 275 -27.35 10.47 12.48
N PRO A 276 -27.12 9.27 11.93
CA PRO A 276 -25.91 8.99 11.16
C PRO A 276 -25.92 9.74 9.83
N PHE A 277 -24.73 9.97 9.29
CA PHE A 277 -24.61 10.38 7.89
C PHE A 277 -24.94 9.23 6.95
N LYS A 278 -25.18 9.53 5.68
CA LYS A 278 -25.47 8.53 4.66
C LYS A 278 -24.20 8.03 3.96
N THR A 279 -23.23 8.90 3.75
CA THR A 279 -22.04 8.58 2.92
C THR A 279 -20.76 8.56 3.73
N ILE A 280 -19.80 7.74 3.27
CA ILE A 280 -18.46 7.68 3.84
C ILE A 280 -17.75 9.01 3.68
N ALA A 281 -17.93 9.71 2.56
CA ALA A 281 -17.31 11.01 2.36
C ALA A 281 -17.73 12.04 3.42
N LYS A 282 -19.02 12.08 3.78
CA LYS A 282 -19.51 12.95 4.84
C LYS A 282 -18.98 12.54 6.20
N GLY A 283 -18.94 11.23 6.48
CA GLY A 283 -18.31 10.67 7.68
C GLY A 283 -16.85 11.07 7.82
N LEU A 284 -16.05 10.92 6.75
CA LEU A 284 -14.63 11.26 6.74
C LEU A 284 -14.39 12.77 6.93
N GLN A 285 -15.25 13.63 6.34
CA GLN A 285 -15.19 15.07 6.58
C GLN A 285 -15.46 15.43 8.04
N ALA A 286 -16.44 14.77 8.66
CA ALA A 286 -16.83 15.03 10.04
C ALA A 286 -15.83 14.46 11.06
N ALA A 287 -15.32 13.24 10.84
CA ALA A 287 -14.29 12.62 11.66
C ALA A 287 -12.98 13.41 11.62
N GLY A 288 -12.71 14.10 10.51
CA GLY A 288 -11.51 14.90 10.34
C GLY A 288 -10.24 14.05 10.28
N LYS A 289 -9.10 14.72 10.49
CA LYS A 289 -7.78 14.07 10.42
C LYS A 289 -7.57 13.17 11.62
N GLY A 290 -7.24 11.90 11.41
CA GLY A 290 -7.00 10.99 12.53
C GLY A 290 -8.26 10.52 13.25
N GLY A 291 -9.43 10.85 12.71
CA GLY A 291 -10.72 10.46 13.26
C GLY A 291 -11.11 9.01 12.93
N GLU A 292 -12.34 8.68 13.30
CA GLU A 292 -12.94 7.38 13.04
C GLU A 292 -14.29 7.54 12.34
N VAL A 293 -14.56 6.66 11.37
CA VAL A 293 -15.87 6.49 10.75
C VAL A 293 -16.39 5.09 11.07
N VAL A 294 -17.55 5.02 11.71
CA VAL A 294 -18.20 3.78 12.12
C VAL A 294 -19.43 3.51 11.26
N ILE A 295 -19.46 2.36 10.61
CA ILE A 295 -20.56 1.87 9.77
C ILE A 295 -21.55 1.09 10.62
N LEU A 296 -22.79 1.59 10.74
CA LEU A 296 -23.80 1.06 11.65
C LEU A 296 -24.64 -0.09 11.08
N ASP A 297 -24.72 -0.23 9.76
CA ASP A 297 -25.60 -1.20 9.12
C ASP A 297 -24.95 -1.88 7.91
N GLU A 298 -25.46 -3.07 7.61
CA GLU A 298 -25.11 -3.83 6.42
C GLU A 298 -25.52 -3.12 5.13
N GLY A 299 -24.90 -3.51 4.02
CA GLY A 299 -25.26 -3.05 2.68
C GLY A 299 -24.18 -2.22 2.00
N PHE A 300 -24.60 -1.47 0.99
CA PHE A 300 -23.71 -0.71 0.11
C PHE A 300 -23.52 0.73 0.60
N HIS A 301 -22.28 1.09 0.87
CA HIS A 301 -21.87 2.43 1.31
C HIS A 301 -21.03 3.10 0.23
N THR A 302 -21.53 4.23 -0.30
CA THR A 302 -20.86 4.94 -1.39
C THR A 302 -19.64 5.73 -0.91
N LEU A 303 -18.56 5.66 -1.69
CA LEU A 303 -17.35 6.47 -1.57
C LEU A 303 -17.42 7.75 -2.41
N GLU A 304 -18.57 8.07 -3.01
CA GLU A 304 -18.76 9.31 -3.77
C GLU A 304 -18.44 10.54 -2.92
N GLY A 305 -17.71 11.49 -3.49
CA GLY A 305 -17.27 12.70 -2.80
C GLY A 305 -16.02 12.54 -1.93
N ALA A 306 -15.55 11.31 -1.70
CA ALA A 306 -14.32 11.08 -0.91
C ALA A 306 -13.04 11.54 -1.64
N GLY A 307 -13.12 11.78 -2.96
CA GLY A 307 -11.97 12.25 -3.77
C GLY A 307 -11.46 13.65 -3.41
N ASN A 308 -12.25 14.45 -2.70
CA ASN A 308 -11.87 15.80 -2.25
C ASN A 308 -11.37 15.83 -0.80
N LEU A 309 -11.14 14.67 -0.18
CA LEU A 309 -10.49 14.61 1.11
C LEU A 309 -9.02 14.98 0.89
N GLY A 310 -8.65 16.17 1.38
CA GLY A 310 -7.27 16.64 1.27
C GLY A 310 -6.27 15.65 1.87
N MET A 311 -5.00 15.79 1.51
CA MET A 311 -3.96 14.98 2.14
C MET A 311 -3.98 15.19 3.66
N SER A 312 -4.23 14.13 4.41
CA SER A 312 -4.17 14.12 5.86
C SER A 312 -2.76 13.71 6.31
N ASP A 313 -2.29 14.36 7.36
CA ASP A 313 -1.06 14.02 8.09
C ASP A 313 -1.32 12.93 9.15
N ARG A 314 -2.55 12.43 9.25
CA ARG A 314 -3.01 11.37 10.15
C ARG A 314 -3.91 10.39 9.43
N TRP A 315 -3.74 9.10 9.74
CA TRP A 315 -4.62 8.05 9.25
C TRP A 315 -6.02 8.15 9.88
N THR A 316 -7.06 8.18 9.05
CA THR A 316 -8.46 8.12 9.50
C THR A 316 -8.96 6.68 9.35
N THR A 317 -9.52 6.11 10.41
CA THR A 317 -9.99 4.72 10.43
C THR A 317 -11.44 4.64 9.94
N VAL A 318 -11.73 3.65 9.11
CA VAL A 318 -13.11 3.26 8.74
C VAL A 318 -13.32 1.82 9.20
N ARG A 319 -14.34 1.58 10.01
CA ARG A 319 -14.65 0.23 10.53
C ARG A 319 -16.15 0.01 10.63
N THR A 320 -16.53 -1.26 10.82
CA THR A 320 -17.90 -1.62 11.17
C THR A 320 -18.17 -1.39 12.66
N ASP A 321 -19.44 -1.24 12.98
CA ASP A 321 -19.91 -1.22 14.36
C ASP A 321 -19.79 -2.60 15.02
N GLU A 322 -19.84 -2.62 16.35
CA GLU A 322 -19.76 -3.88 17.11
C GLU A 322 -20.90 -4.84 16.70
N GLY A 323 -20.55 -6.09 16.42
CA GLY A 323 -21.50 -7.12 15.99
C GLY A 323 -21.84 -7.10 14.49
N LEU A 324 -21.38 -6.10 13.73
CA LEU A 324 -21.54 -6.09 12.28
C LEU A 324 -20.32 -6.74 11.59
N GLU A 325 -20.56 -7.87 10.94
CA GLU A 325 -19.54 -8.59 10.18
C GLU A 325 -19.08 -7.77 8.97
N ARG A 326 -17.76 -7.75 8.75
CA ARG A 326 -17.14 -7.02 7.64
C ARG A 326 -17.70 -7.42 6.27
N ASP A 327 -17.99 -8.70 6.07
CA ASP A 327 -18.44 -9.23 4.78
C ASP A 327 -19.85 -8.78 4.39
N ASN A 328 -20.63 -8.27 5.35
CA ASN A 328 -21.96 -7.71 5.12
C ASN A 328 -21.92 -6.22 4.72
N VAL A 329 -20.72 -5.62 4.65
CA VAL A 329 -20.52 -4.20 4.32
C VAL A 329 -19.74 -4.09 3.02
N VAL A 330 -20.38 -3.48 2.02
CA VAL A 330 -19.78 -3.27 0.70
C VAL A 330 -19.43 -1.80 0.53
N LEU A 331 -18.14 -1.51 0.35
CA LEU A 331 -17.66 -0.17 -0.01
C LEU A 331 -17.48 -0.08 -1.52
N GLY A 332 -18.08 0.93 -2.15
CA GLY A 332 -17.95 1.08 -3.59
C GLY A 332 -18.08 2.52 -4.07
N LEU A 333 -17.54 2.76 -5.26
CA LEU A 333 -17.90 3.94 -6.04
C LEU A 333 -19.32 3.75 -6.60
N PRO A 334 -20.09 4.83 -6.79
CA PRO A 334 -21.38 4.73 -7.43
C PRO A 334 -21.21 4.05 -8.80
N THR A 335 -22.09 3.10 -9.11
CA THR A 335 -22.17 2.55 -10.47
C THR A 335 -22.62 3.66 -11.40
N PHE A 336 -21.70 4.15 -12.23
CA PHE A 336 -22.04 5.07 -13.30
C PHE A 336 -22.78 4.29 -14.38
N ASP A 337 -24.11 4.35 -14.38
CA ASP A 337 -24.88 3.93 -15.54
C ASP A 337 -24.54 4.87 -16.70
N LEU A 338 -23.95 4.31 -17.76
CA LEU A 338 -23.71 5.03 -19.00
C LEU A 338 -25.07 5.37 -19.63
N VAL A 339 -25.60 6.54 -19.29
CA VAL A 339 -26.75 7.11 -19.99
C VAL A 339 -26.26 7.49 -21.39
N ARG A 340 -26.54 6.62 -22.37
CA ARG A 340 -26.39 6.97 -23.78
C ARG A 340 -27.40 8.07 -24.06
N LEU A 341 -26.93 9.32 -24.17
CA LEU A 341 -27.75 10.41 -24.67
C LEU A 341 -28.33 9.96 -26.01
N LYS A 342 -29.64 9.76 -26.07
CA LYS A 342 -30.32 9.57 -27.35
C LYS A 342 -30.09 10.83 -28.15
N SER A 343 -29.27 10.72 -29.20
CA SER A 343 -29.13 11.74 -30.23
C SER A 343 -30.38 11.75 -31.10
N ASP A 344 -31.54 11.99 -30.50
CA ASP A 344 -32.79 12.08 -31.25
C ASP A 344 -33.19 13.56 -31.33
N ARG A 345 -32.92 14.12 -32.52
CA ARG A 345 -33.48 15.35 -33.12
C ARG A 345 -32.85 16.68 -32.71
N LEU A 346 -31.90 17.14 -33.53
CA LEU A 346 -31.89 18.52 -34.03
C LEU A 346 -32.65 18.56 -35.35
#